data_AF-A0A402A1I4-F1
#
_entry.id   AF-A0A402A1I4-F1
#
_cell.length_a   1.000
_cell.length_b   1.000
_cell.length_c   1.000
_cell.angle_alpha   90.00
_cell.angle_beta   90.00
_cell.angle_gamma   90.00
#
_symmetry.space_group_name_H-M   'P 1'
#
loop_
_entity.id
_entity.type
_entity.pdbx_description
1 polymer ?
#
loop_
_entity_poly.entity_id
_entity_poly.type
_entity_poly.pdbx_seq_one_letter_code
_entity_poly.pdbx_strand_id
1 'polypeptide(L)'
;MPLPDPIIEVLAVFRPLFTAPTWRKLMTLLTGTLLAHGRRTVTAALRASGNDVAANWSTFHHVLNRARWSPLAVSRQLLLLIVETFVPAGADVDLVIDETLERRWGCKIRKRRHYRDSALSSRERSVSSLGLRGTRDGSGRHAALDARSAGLCLFFVCWRRPRK
;
A
#
# COMPACT_ATOMS: atom_id res chain seq x y z
N MET A 1 3.40 15.17 18.69
CA MET A 1 4.46 15.87 17.95
C MET A 1 3.97 16.08 16.52
N PRO A 2 3.93 17.32 16.02
CA PRO A 2 3.56 17.57 14.62
C PRO A 2 4.67 17.04 13.69
N LEU A 3 4.27 16.53 12.52
CA LEU A 3 5.22 16.24 11.43
C LEU A 3 5.87 17.54 10.97
N PRO A 4 7.13 17.52 10.48
CA PRO A 4 7.75 18.68 9.83
C PRO A 4 6.89 19.22 8.69
N ASP A 5 6.84 20.54 8.53
CA ASP A 5 6.02 21.23 7.53
C ASP A 5 6.22 20.71 6.09
N PRO A 6 7.45 20.42 5.61
CA PRO A 6 7.64 19.89 4.27
C PRO A 6 6.93 18.55 4.04
N ILE A 7 6.84 17.71 5.07
CA ILE A 7 6.12 16.42 4.98
C ILE A 7 4.62 16.68 4.91
N ILE A 8 4.12 17.67 5.66
CA ILE A 8 2.70 18.03 5.65
C ILE A 8 2.30 18.56 4.28
N GLU A 9 3.12 19.40 3.64
CA GLU A 9 2.85 19.94 2.29
C GLU A 9 2.73 18.82 1.26
N VAL A 10 3.68 17.88 1.24
CA VAL A 10 3.63 16.71 0.35
C VAL A 10 2.37 15.88 0.61
N LEU A 11 1.99 15.70 1.87
CA LEU A 11 0.78 14.94 2.21
C LEU A 11 -0.50 15.71 1.87
N ALA A 12 -0.52 17.04 1.94
CA ALA A 12 -1.71 17.86 1.72
C ALA A 12 -2.35 17.63 0.35
N VAL A 13 -1.56 17.28 -0.67
CA VAL A 13 -2.00 16.90 -2.01
C VAL A 13 -3.02 15.75 -1.99
N PHE A 14 -2.96 14.85 -1.00
CA PHE A 14 -3.86 13.71 -0.88
C PHE A 14 -5.13 14.02 -0.08
N ARG A 15 -5.21 15.16 0.62
CA ARG A 15 -6.33 15.52 1.50
C ARG A 15 -7.71 15.41 0.82
N PRO A 16 -7.92 15.83 -0.44
CA PRO A 16 -9.23 15.75 -1.10
C PRO A 16 -9.72 14.31 -1.32
N LEU A 17 -8.83 13.32 -1.27
CA LEU A 17 -9.17 11.90 -1.49
C LEU A 17 -9.78 11.24 -0.25
N PHE A 18 -9.80 11.94 0.88
CA PHE A 18 -10.26 11.41 2.15
C PHE A 18 -11.33 12.30 2.78
N THR A 19 -12.26 11.68 3.50
CA THR A 19 -13.14 12.44 4.39
C THR A 19 -12.34 13.05 5.55
N ALA A 20 -12.82 14.17 6.09
CA ALA A 20 -12.17 14.84 7.22
C ALA A 20 -11.83 13.92 8.42
N PRO A 21 -12.73 13.02 8.91
CA PRO A 21 -12.39 12.10 9.99
C PRO A 21 -11.39 11.00 9.57
N THR A 22 -11.45 10.52 8.33
CA THR A 22 -10.48 9.55 7.81
C THR A 22 -9.09 10.15 7.72
N TRP A 23 -8.96 11.37 7.22
CA TRP A 23 -7.68 12.06 7.11
C TRP A 23 -7.01 12.27 8.47
N ARG A 24 -7.75 12.71 9.49
CA ARG A 24 -7.18 12.89 10.84
C ARG A 24 -6.57 11.58 11.36
N LYS A 25 -7.30 10.47 11.22
CA LYS A 25 -6.80 9.14 11.60
C LYS A 25 -5.61 8.72 10.74
N LEU A 26 -5.64 9.01 9.44
CA LEU A 26 -4.55 8.70 8.52
C LEU A 26 -3.27 9.43 8.93
N MET A 27 -3.33 10.72 9.27
CA MET A 27 -2.16 11.49 9.73
C MET A 27 -1.57 10.91 11.01
N THR A 28 -2.40 10.50 11.97
CA THR A 28 -1.93 9.80 13.18
C THR A 28 -1.24 8.49 12.83
N LEU A 29 -1.84 7.68 11.95
CA LEU A 29 -1.25 6.41 11.53
C LEU A 29 0.06 6.62 10.78
N LEU A 30 0.14 7.56 9.85
CA LEU A 30 1.36 7.87 9.10
C LEU A 30 2.48 8.33 10.04
N THR A 31 2.20 9.29 10.91
CA THR A 31 3.17 9.77 11.91
C THR A 31 3.68 8.61 12.76
N GLY A 32 2.76 7.80 13.31
CA GLY A 32 3.10 6.62 14.09
C GLY A 32 3.94 5.61 13.32
N THR A 33 3.71 5.45 12.02
CA THR A 33 4.44 4.47 11.20
C THR A 33 5.82 4.90 10.80
N LEU A 34 6.03 6.22 10.64
CA LEU A 34 7.34 6.81 10.41
C LEU A 34 8.21 6.68 11.67
N LEU A 35 7.60 6.84 12.85
CA LEU A 35 8.27 6.71 14.15
C LEU A 35 8.46 5.25 14.59
N ALA A 36 7.56 4.35 14.21
CA ALA A 36 7.61 2.95 14.63
C ALA A 36 8.78 2.21 13.99
N HIS A 37 9.67 1.68 14.84
CA HIS A 37 10.74 0.80 14.42
C HIS A 37 10.24 -0.66 14.42
N GLY A 38 10.40 -1.36 13.29
CA GLY A 38 10.04 -2.78 13.17
C GLY A 38 8.73 -3.02 12.40
N ARG A 39 7.78 -3.75 13.00
CA ARG A 39 6.54 -4.14 12.30
C ARG A 39 5.63 -2.93 12.12
N ARG A 40 5.32 -2.57 10.89
CA ARG A 40 4.30 -1.56 10.58
C ARG A 40 2.92 -2.18 10.80
N THR A 41 2.37 -2.04 12.00
CA THR A 41 0.97 -2.44 12.30
C THR A 41 0.22 -1.21 12.80
N VAL A 42 -1.11 -1.21 12.71
CA VAL A 42 -1.95 -0.14 13.29
C VAL A 42 -1.60 0.04 14.77
N THR A 43 -1.46 -1.06 15.50
CA THR A 43 -1.02 -1.07 16.91
C THR A 43 0.36 -0.42 17.11
N ALA A 44 1.36 -0.78 16.31
CA ALA A 44 2.69 -0.21 16.43
C ALA A 44 2.70 1.30 16.12
N ALA A 45 1.92 1.72 15.13
CA ALA A 45 1.73 3.12 14.79
C ALA A 45 1.11 3.92 15.95
N LEU A 46 0.04 3.38 16.55
CA LEU A 46 -0.63 4.03 17.68
C LEU A 46 0.30 4.11 18.90
N ARG A 47 1.07 3.05 19.18
CA ARG A 47 2.08 3.08 20.25
C ARG A 47 3.16 4.13 20.01
N ALA A 48 3.76 4.15 18.83
CA ALA A 48 4.83 5.09 18.50
C ALA A 48 4.37 6.56 18.44
N SER A 49 3.07 6.80 18.24
CA SER A 49 2.48 8.15 18.26
C SER A 49 1.90 8.57 19.61
N GLY A 50 2.07 7.76 20.68
CA GLY A 50 1.54 8.05 22.02
C GLY A 50 0.02 7.94 22.13
N ASN A 51 -0.63 7.22 21.21
CA ASN A 51 -2.07 6.94 21.20
C ASN A 51 -2.38 5.56 21.78
N ASP A 52 -1.51 5.01 22.61
CA ASP A 52 -1.59 3.62 23.06
C ASP A 52 -2.71 3.35 24.07
N VAL A 53 -3.15 4.38 24.79
CA VAL A 53 -4.23 4.29 25.80
C VAL A 53 -5.57 4.81 25.26
N ALA A 54 -5.66 5.17 23.98
CA ALA A 54 -6.90 5.71 23.42
C ALA A 54 -8.05 4.67 23.48
N ALA A 55 -9.18 5.03 24.11
CA ALA A 55 -10.35 4.16 24.21
C ALA A 55 -10.90 3.67 22.83
N ASN A 56 -10.53 4.38 21.76
CA ASN A 56 -11.11 4.24 20.42
C ASN A 56 -10.19 3.52 19.42
N TRP A 57 -9.27 2.66 19.87
CA TRP A 57 -8.29 1.94 19.03
C TRP A 57 -8.89 1.24 17.81
N SER A 58 -10.04 0.57 18.00
CA SER A 58 -10.75 -0.13 16.93
C SER A 58 -11.11 0.79 15.76
N THR A 59 -11.37 2.06 16.03
CA THR A 59 -11.79 3.03 15.03
C THR A 59 -10.69 3.42 14.04
N PHE A 60 -9.42 3.12 14.34
CA PHE A 60 -8.30 3.31 13.40
C PHE A 60 -8.27 2.20 12.34
N HIS A 61 -8.67 0.97 12.69
CA HIS A 61 -8.81 -0.10 11.70
C HIS A 61 -9.89 0.21 10.66
N HIS A 62 -10.84 1.09 10.98
CA HIS A 62 -11.86 1.52 10.02
C HIS A 62 -11.24 2.24 8.83
N VAL A 63 -10.08 2.90 8.97
CA VAL A 63 -9.38 3.53 7.84
C VAL A 63 -9.09 2.48 6.75
N LEU A 64 -8.69 1.27 7.12
CA LEU A 64 -8.30 0.23 6.16
C LEU A 64 -9.46 -0.66 5.70
N ASN A 65 -10.54 -0.77 6.48
CA ASN A 65 -11.60 -1.75 6.23
C ASN A 65 -12.97 -1.14 5.88
N ARG A 66 -13.27 0.10 6.31
CA ARG A 66 -14.61 0.69 6.23
C ARG A 66 -14.67 2.10 5.66
N ALA A 67 -13.59 2.88 5.77
CA ALA A 67 -13.57 4.26 5.35
C ALA A 67 -13.76 4.39 3.83
N ARG A 68 -14.43 5.47 3.40
CA ARG A 68 -14.63 5.79 1.99
C ARG A 68 -13.40 6.52 1.44
N TRP A 69 -12.55 5.78 0.73
CA TRP A 69 -11.46 6.30 -0.09
C TRP A 69 -11.09 5.23 -1.13
N SER A 70 -10.42 5.63 -2.21
CA SER A 70 -10.01 4.72 -3.29
C SER A 70 -8.49 4.58 -3.30
N PRO A 71 -7.95 3.37 -3.13
CA PRO A 71 -6.51 3.20 -3.15
C PRO A 71 -5.95 3.41 -4.55
N LEU A 72 -6.73 3.15 -5.61
CA LEU A 72 -6.35 3.49 -6.99
C LEU A 72 -6.24 5.01 -7.19
N ALA A 73 -7.18 5.78 -6.63
CA ALA A 73 -7.14 7.24 -6.74
C ALA A 73 -5.90 7.82 -6.01
N VAL A 74 -5.58 7.27 -4.84
CA VAL A 74 -4.36 7.64 -4.10
C VAL A 74 -3.09 7.28 -4.88
N SER A 75 -3.03 6.09 -5.48
CA SER A 75 -1.92 5.69 -6.35
C SER A 75 -1.76 6.60 -7.57
N ARG A 76 -2.86 6.98 -8.21
CA ARG A 76 -2.85 7.93 -9.33
C ARG A 76 -2.29 9.28 -8.89
N GLN A 77 -2.75 9.79 -7.74
CA GLN A 77 -2.27 11.08 -7.22
C GLN A 77 -0.78 11.02 -6.88
N LEU A 78 -0.30 9.91 -6.32
CA LEU A 78 1.11 9.70 -6.05
C LEU A 78 1.93 9.68 -7.35
N LEU A 79 1.46 8.99 -8.39
CA LEU A 79 2.14 8.96 -9.68
C LEU A 79 2.24 10.36 -10.29
N LEU A 80 1.14 11.13 -10.28
CA LEU A 80 1.13 12.51 -10.77
C LEU A 80 2.15 13.37 -10.00
N LEU A 81 2.15 13.28 -8.67
CA LEU A 81 3.10 14.03 -7.84
C LEU A 81 4.56 13.69 -8.17
N ILE A 82 4.87 12.40 -8.37
CA ILE A 82 6.22 11.95 -8.77
C ILE A 82 6.59 12.54 -10.14
N VAL A 83 5.70 12.44 -11.13
CA VAL A 83 5.97 12.96 -12.48
C VAL A 83 6.17 14.47 -12.46
N GLU A 84 5.26 15.22 -11.81
CA GLU A 84 5.35 16.68 -11.71
C GLU A 84 6.60 17.16 -10.97
N THR A 85 7.09 16.38 -10.00
CA THR A 85 8.27 16.76 -9.20
C THR A 85 9.58 16.42 -9.89
N PHE A 86 9.65 15.28 -10.60
CA PHE A 86 10.93 14.72 -11.04
C PHE A 86 11.12 14.68 -12.56
N VAL A 87 10.06 14.89 -13.36
CA VAL A 87 10.13 14.82 -14.82
C VAL A 87 10.13 16.24 -15.40
N PRO A 88 11.20 16.66 -16.10
CA PRO A 88 11.23 17.94 -16.79
C PRO A 88 10.10 18.08 -17.81
N ALA A 89 9.61 19.29 -18.01
CA ALA A 89 8.60 19.56 -19.02
C ALA A 89 9.07 19.11 -20.41
N GLY A 90 8.27 18.27 -21.07
CA GLY A 90 8.57 17.72 -22.40
C GLY A 90 9.53 16.52 -22.42
N ALA A 91 9.95 16.00 -21.25
CA ALA A 91 10.72 14.77 -21.16
C ALA A 91 9.81 13.52 -21.18
N ASP A 92 10.34 12.42 -21.72
CA ASP A 92 9.66 11.13 -21.74
C ASP A 92 9.72 10.42 -20.37
N VAL A 93 8.74 9.55 -20.12
CA VAL A 93 8.66 8.73 -18.91
C VAL A 93 8.68 7.25 -19.29
N ASP A 94 9.76 6.55 -18.91
CA ASP A 94 9.86 5.11 -19.07
C ASP A 94 9.10 4.37 -17.97
N LEU A 95 8.05 3.65 -18.35
CA LEU A 95 7.24 2.84 -17.45
C LEU A 95 7.71 1.39 -17.44
N VAL A 96 8.55 1.04 -16.46
CA VAL A 96 8.96 -0.36 -16.24
C VAL A 96 7.92 -1.07 -15.38
N ILE A 97 7.29 -2.11 -15.94
CA ILE A 97 6.27 -2.90 -15.25
C ILE A 97 6.90 -4.20 -14.75
N ASP A 98 6.95 -4.37 -13.42
CA ASP A 98 7.33 -5.62 -12.77
C ASP A 98 6.14 -6.27 -12.07
N GLU A 99 6.07 -7.60 -12.12
CA GLU A 99 5.05 -8.36 -11.41
C GLU A 99 5.56 -8.83 -10.05
N THR A 100 5.20 -8.12 -8.99
CA THR A 100 5.58 -8.53 -7.63
C THR A 100 4.60 -9.55 -7.04
N LEU A 101 5.12 -10.66 -6.52
CA LEU A 101 4.35 -11.67 -5.80
C LEU A 101 4.03 -11.20 -4.36
N GLU A 102 2.76 -10.90 -4.06
CA GLU A 102 2.35 -10.56 -2.70
C GLU A 102 2.22 -11.83 -1.84
N ARG A 103 3.15 -12.02 -0.90
CA ARG A 103 3.20 -13.18 0.01
C ARG A 103 2.36 -12.94 1.27
N ARG A 104 1.07 -13.31 1.23
CA ARG A 104 0.12 -13.21 2.35
C ARG A 104 -0.68 -14.49 2.61
N TRP A 105 -0.94 -14.76 3.90
CA TRP A 105 -1.58 -15.97 4.45
C TRP A 105 -2.77 -15.62 5.38
N GLY A 106 -3.75 -16.53 5.57
CA GLY A 106 -5.03 -16.25 6.27
C GLY A 106 -6.33 -16.66 5.54
N CYS A 107 -7.40 -16.90 6.30
CA CYS A 107 -8.68 -17.45 5.81
C CYS A 107 -9.44 -16.56 4.81
N LYS A 108 -9.22 -15.25 4.85
CA LYS A 108 -9.94 -14.28 3.99
C LYS A 108 -9.36 -14.12 2.58
N ILE A 109 -8.26 -14.79 2.25
CA ILE A 109 -7.62 -14.67 0.94
C ILE A 109 -7.86 -15.96 0.16
N ARG A 110 -8.77 -15.88 -0.81
CA ARG A 110 -9.22 -17.03 -1.60
C ARG A 110 -8.42 -17.23 -2.89
N LYS A 111 -7.84 -16.15 -3.45
CA LYS A 111 -7.16 -16.16 -4.76
C LYS A 111 -5.68 -16.55 -4.72
N ARG A 112 -5.27 -17.36 -3.74
CA ARG A 112 -3.87 -17.79 -3.65
C ARG A 112 -3.59 -18.87 -4.69
N ARG A 113 -2.43 -18.77 -5.34
CA ARG A 113 -1.89 -19.83 -6.19
C ARG A 113 -0.40 -19.98 -5.94
N HIS A 114 0.12 -21.14 -6.34
CA HIS A 114 1.56 -21.33 -6.49
C HIS A 114 2.00 -20.68 -7.79
N TYR A 115 3.04 -19.87 -7.69
CA TYR A 115 3.66 -19.22 -8.84
C TYR A 115 5.13 -19.60 -8.88
N ARG A 116 5.67 -19.78 -10.09
CA ARG A 116 7.11 -19.97 -10.26
C ARG A 116 7.84 -18.74 -9.73
N ASP A 117 8.85 -18.99 -8.92
CA ASP A 117 9.72 -17.99 -8.32
C ASP A 117 11.02 -17.92 -9.11
N SER A 118 11.07 -17.04 -10.11
CA SER A 118 12.20 -16.93 -11.03
C SER A 118 13.51 -16.58 -10.30
N ALA A 119 13.43 -15.83 -9.20
CA ALA A 119 14.60 -15.46 -8.38
C ALA A 119 15.21 -16.67 -7.64
N LEU A 120 14.41 -17.71 -7.38
CA LEU A 120 14.87 -18.93 -6.69
C LEU A 120 15.00 -20.13 -7.64
N SER A 121 14.62 -19.97 -8.91
CA SER A 121 14.63 -21.04 -9.90
C SER A 121 15.90 -20.99 -10.76
N SER A 122 16.48 -22.14 -11.05
CA SER A 122 17.52 -22.32 -12.07
C SER A 122 16.97 -23.13 -13.26
N ARG A 123 17.80 -23.35 -14.29
CA ARG A 123 17.44 -24.24 -15.42
C ARG A 123 17.15 -25.68 -14.96
N GLU A 124 17.83 -26.13 -13.91
CA GLU A 124 17.71 -27.48 -13.37
C GLU A 124 16.67 -27.60 -12.24
N ARG A 125 16.38 -26.49 -11.55
CA ARG A 125 15.48 -26.48 -10.40
C ARG A 125 14.42 -25.41 -10.52
N SER A 126 13.17 -25.82 -10.70
CA SER A 126 12.02 -24.92 -10.60
C SER A 126 11.56 -24.80 -9.15
N VAL A 127 11.55 -23.59 -8.61
CA VAL A 127 11.03 -23.29 -7.27
C VAL A 127 9.72 -22.52 -7.43
N SER A 128 8.69 -22.93 -6.70
CA SER A 128 7.39 -22.25 -6.69
C SER A 128 7.09 -21.66 -5.32
N SER A 129 6.65 -20.41 -5.30
CA SER A 129 6.25 -19.68 -4.11
C SER A 129 4.74 -19.47 -4.12
N LEU A 130 4.08 -19.62 -2.95
CA LEU A 130 2.67 -19.28 -2.82
C LEU A 130 2.50 -17.76 -2.65
N GLY A 131 1.53 -17.18 -3.37
CA GLY A 131 1.18 -15.78 -3.18
C GLY A 131 -0.02 -15.35 -3.98
N LEU A 132 -0.15 -14.02 -4.16
CA LEU A 132 -1.16 -13.37 -4.96
C LEU A 132 -0.47 -12.60 -6.10
N ARG A 133 -1.02 -12.68 -7.30
CA ARG A 133 -0.61 -11.91 -8.48
C ARG A 133 -1.73 -10.94 -8.86
N GLY A 134 -1.38 -9.68 -9.17
CA GLY A 134 -2.32 -8.60 -9.48
C GLY A 134 -2.84 -8.60 -10.92
N THR A 135 -2.20 -9.34 -11.83
CA THR A 135 -2.58 -9.46 -13.24
C THR A 135 -3.43 -10.72 -13.45
N ARG A 136 -4.37 -10.63 -14.40
CA ARG A 136 -5.44 -11.61 -14.66
C ARG A 136 -4.89 -13.04 -14.78
N ASP A 137 -5.57 -13.97 -14.12
CA ASP A 137 -5.55 -15.40 -14.47
C ASP A 137 -6.22 -15.54 -15.84
N GLY A 138 -5.53 -16.09 -16.83
CA GLY A 138 -5.90 -16.13 -18.25
C GLY A 138 -7.07 -17.06 -18.60
N SER A 139 -8.08 -17.19 -17.73
CA SER A 139 -9.34 -17.88 -18.07
C SER A 139 -10.41 -16.85 -18.40
N GLY A 140 -10.77 -16.78 -19.68
CA GLY A 140 -11.79 -15.90 -20.20
C GLY A 140 -13.13 -16.15 -19.51
N ARG A 141 -13.54 -15.22 -18.64
CA ARG A 141 -14.93 -14.85 -18.34
C ARG A 141 -14.88 -13.48 -17.67
N HIS A 142 -15.61 -12.54 -18.26
CA HIS A 142 -15.66 -11.14 -17.89
C HIS A 142 -15.97 -10.95 -16.40
N ALA A 143 -14.97 -10.52 -15.62
CA ALA A 143 -15.17 -9.99 -14.28
C ALA A 143 -14.32 -8.73 -14.13
N ALA A 144 -15.01 -7.63 -13.80
CA ALA A 144 -14.48 -6.29 -13.65
C ALA A 144 -13.23 -6.25 -12.75
N LEU A 145 -12.30 -5.36 -13.10
CA LEU A 145 -11.19 -4.95 -12.26
C LEU A 145 -11.73 -4.54 -10.88
N ASP A 146 -11.53 -5.38 -9.85
CA ASP A 146 -11.74 -4.92 -8.48
C ASP A 146 -10.56 -4.03 -8.10
N ALA A 147 -10.71 -2.73 -8.38
CA ALA A 147 -9.77 -1.65 -8.11
C ALA A 147 -9.29 -1.60 -6.64
N ARG A 148 -9.93 -2.35 -5.74
CA ARG A 148 -9.47 -2.56 -4.37
C ARG A 148 -8.13 -3.30 -4.30
N SER A 149 -7.83 -4.19 -5.24
CA SER A 149 -6.64 -5.06 -5.18
C SER A 149 -5.37 -4.34 -5.65
N ALA A 150 -5.46 -3.62 -6.77
CA ALA A 150 -4.32 -2.95 -7.40
C ALA A 150 -3.86 -1.69 -6.63
N GLY A 151 -4.81 -0.92 -6.10
CA GLY A 151 -4.47 0.23 -5.26
C GLY A 151 -3.86 -0.18 -3.92
N LEU A 152 -4.28 -1.32 -3.37
CA LEU A 152 -3.69 -1.84 -2.13
C LEU A 152 -2.20 -2.17 -2.30
N CYS A 153 -1.76 -2.58 -3.50
CA CYS A 153 -0.35 -2.87 -3.74
C CYS A 153 0.54 -1.64 -3.54
N LEU A 154 0.25 -0.46 -4.07
CA LEU A 154 1.13 0.70 -3.86
C LEU A 154 1.14 1.19 -2.39
N PHE A 155 -0.01 1.14 -1.70
CA PHE A 155 -0.09 1.54 -0.30
C PHE A 155 0.51 0.50 0.68
N PHE A 156 0.44 -0.80 0.37
CA PHE A 156 1.02 -1.88 1.20
C PHE A 156 2.44 -2.31 0.80
N VAL A 157 2.85 -2.18 -0.46
CA VAL A 157 4.25 -2.42 -0.88
C VAL A 157 5.15 -1.39 -0.22
N CYS A 158 4.71 -0.13 -0.12
CA CYS A 158 5.40 0.87 0.69
C CYS A 158 5.31 0.61 2.20
N TRP A 159 4.54 -0.38 2.66
CA TRP A 159 4.30 -0.72 4.08
C TRP A 159 5.09 -1.94 4.57
N ARG A 160 5.76 -2.69 3.68
CA ARG A 160 6.60 -3.83 4.08
C ARG A 160 8.06 -3.55 3.68
N ARG A 161 8.92 -3.31 4.68
CA ARG A 161 10.38 -3.39 4.49
C ARG A 161 10.70 -4.78 3.90
N PRO A 162 11.52 -4.91 2.85
CA PRO A 162 12.06 -6.21 2.47
C PRO A 162 12.80 -6.76 3.70
N ARG A 163 12.48 -8.01 4.08
CA ARG A 163 13.32 -8.70 5.05
C ARG A 163 14.67 -8.91 4.36
N LYS A 164 15.76 -8.49 5.02
CA LYS A 164 17.07 -9.06 4.74
C LYS A 164 17.01 -10.57 4.96
#